data_AF-D5FW86-F1
#
_entry.id   AF-D5FW86-F1
#
_cell.length_a   1.000
_cell.length_b   1.000
_cell.length_c   1.000
_cell.angle_alpha   90.00
_cell.angle_beta   90.00
_cell.angle_gamma   90.00
#
_symmetry.space_group_name_H-M   'P 1'
#
loop_
_entity.id
_entity.type
_entity.pdbx_description
1 polymer ?
#
loop_
_entity_poly.entity_id
_entity_poly.type
_entity_poly.pdbx_seq_one_letter_code
_entity_poly.pdbx_strand_id
1 'polypeptide(L)'
;FPRASSVNILVGTIITDNMSEHCQSGGFSPIVTGAICTISSGDITHDYGTLLSHEVDGRSMTTTATLTCSGGMVGSTMVSLSLNDASISLKNDSSLKASLALNGSGTSTSYDIDANSSATLSVVSTLNSNGNISSGMFSGNSVLTMTYD
;
A
#
# COMPACT_ATOMS: atom_id res chain seq x y z
N PHE A 1 -13.80 -8.24 -8.60
CA PHE A 1 -12.80 -9.09 -7.91
C PHE A 1 -11.89 -8.20 -7.09
N PRO A 2 -11.63 -8.49 -5.81
CA PRO A 2 -10.69 -7.71 -5.01
C PRO A 2 -9.28 -7.80 -5.61
N ARG A 3 -8.58 -6.66 -5.67
CA ARG A 3 -7.16 -6.59 -6.07
C ARG A 3 -6.36 -6.30 -4.81
N ALA A 4 -5.50 -7.23 -4.42
CA ALA A 4 -4.59 -7.04 -3.29
C ALA A 4 -3.27 -6.42 -3.78
N SER A 5 -2.76 -5.44 -3.04
CA SER A 5 -1.42 -4.87 -3.24
C SER A 5 -0.56 -5.13 -2.01
N SER A 6 0.67 -5.59 -2.20
CA SER A 6 1.63 -5.82 -1.14
C SER A 6 2.27 -4.52 -0.64
N VAL A 7 2.36 -4.35 0.68
CA VAL A 7 3.17 -3.31 1.32
C VAL A 7 4.45 -4.00 1.83
N ASN A 8 5.47 -4.00 0.97
CA ASN A 8 6.76 -4.62 1.25
C ASN A 8 7.72 -3.59 1.87
N ILE A 9 7.85 -3.63 3.21
CA ILE A 9 8.90 -2.88 3.93
C ILE A 9 10.21 -3.68 3.84
N LEU A 10 10.83 -3.62 2.66
CA LEU A 10 12.01 -4.40 2.30
C LEU A 10 13.21 -3.49 1.98
N VAL A 11 14.36 -3.83 2.56
CA VAL A 11 15.66 -3.23 2.25
C VAL A 11 16.45 -4.26 1.41
N GLY A 12 16.55 -4.04 0.09
CA GLY A 12 17.32 -4.91 -0.85
C GLY A 12 16.49 -5.73 -1.87
N THR A 13 17.17 -6.37 -2.83
CA THR A 13 16.60 -6.74 -4.16
C THR A 13 16.73 -8.23 -4.53
N ILE A 14 15.73 -8.82 -5.24
CA ILE A 14 15.84 -9.66 -6.46
C ILE A 14 14.43 -10.07 -6.98
N ILE A 15 14.32 -10.39 -8.28
CA ILE A 15 13.10 -10.37 -9.13
C ILE A 15 12.65 -11.79 -9.57
N THR A 16 11.39 -11.90 -10.05
CA THR A 16 10.79 -12.76 -11.13
C THR A 16 9.62 -13.65 -10.69
N ASP A 17 8.58 -13.91 -11.49
CA ASP A 17 7.95 -13.18 -12.64
C ASP A 17 6.55 -13.77 -12.93
N ASN A 18 5.63 -13.07 -13.63
CA ASN A 18 4.61 -13.75 -14.47
C ASN A 18 3.99 -12.86 -15.58
N MET A 19 4.50 -12.93 -16.81
CA MET A 19 3.78 -12.47 -18.00
C MET A 19 2.63 -13.41 -18.39
N SER A 20 1.49 -12.85 -18.83
CA SER A 20 0.53 -13.54 -19.71
C SER A 20 -0.33 -12.55 -20.49
N GLU A 21 0.18 -12.10 -21.63
CA GLU A 21 -0.66 -11.54 -22.70
C GLU A 21 -1.28 -12.68 -23.53
N HIS A 22 -2.51 -12.49 -23.99
CA HIS A 22 -3.04 -13.14 -25.19
C HIS A 22 -3.77 -12.07 -26.03
N CYS A 23 -3.20 -11.73 -27.18
CA CYS A 23 -3.88 -10.91 -28.19
C CYS A 23 -4.77 -11.80 -29.06
N GLN A 24 -6.09 -11.61 -29.04
CA GLN A 24 -6.96 -12.03 -30.14
C GLN A 24 -7.94 -10.92 -30.51
N SER A 25 -7.99 -10.63 -31.81
CA SER A 25 -8.90 -9.69 -32.43
C SER A 25 -10.32 -10.26 -32.49
N GLY A 26 -11.26 -9.56 -31.86
CA GLY A 26 -12.69 -9.91 -31.90
C GLY A 26 -13.53 -8.69 -31.56
N GLY A 27 -14.15 -8.08 -32.58
CA GLY A 27 -14.90 -6.83 -32.42
C GLY A 27 -16.25 -7.01 -31.74
N PHE A 28 -16.27 -6.94 -30.41
CA PHE A 28 -17.44 -6.51 -29.63
C PHE A 28 -16.94 -5.62 -28.50
N SER A 29 -17.38 -4.36 -28.47
CA SER A 29 -17.08 -3.46 -27.36
C SER A 29 -18.00 -3.84 -26.19
N PRO A 30 -17.49 -4.38 -25.07
CA PRO A 30 -18.33 -4.55 -23.89
C PRO A 30 -18.68 -3.15 -23.38
N ILE A 31 -19.98 -2.87 -23.21
CA ILE A 31 -20.40 -1.73 -22.39
C ILE A 31 -20.04 -2.10 -20.95
N VAL A 32 -18.84 -1.68 -20.53
CA VAL A 32 -18.39 -1.77 -19.14
C VAL A 32 -19.12 -0.72 -18.32
N THR A 33 -20.29 -1.10 -17.81
CA THR A 33 -21.17 -0.28 -16.97
C THR A 33 -20.67 -0.18 -15.51
N GLY A 34 -19.35 -0.16 -15.31
CA GLY A 34 -18.72 -0.09 -13.99
C GLY A 34 -17.34 0.56 -14.10
N ALA A 35 -16.94 1.27 -13.04
CA ALA A 35 -15.62 1.87 -12.96
C ALA A 35 -14.56 0.80 -12.69
N ILE A 36 -13.33 1.06 -13.13
CA ILE A 36 -12.16 0.22 -12.88
C ILE A 36 -11.13 1.09 -12.17
N CYS A 37 -10.97 0.88 -10.87
CA CYS A 37 -9.98 1.57 -10.06
C CYS A 37 -8.67 0.78 -9.92
N THR A 38 -7.56 1.51 -9.93
CA THR A 38 -6.18 0.99 -9.77
C THR A 38 -5.39 1.84 -8.78
N ILE A 39 -4.47 1.21 -8.04
CA ILE A 39 -3.37 1.89 -7.38
C ILE A 39 -2.19 1.90 -8.37
N SER A 40 -1.60 3.08 -8.58
CA SER A 40 -0.51 3.30 -9.53
C SER A 40 0.89 3.16 -8.90
N SER A 41 1.00 2.77 -7.64
CA SER A 41 2.23 2.19 -7.08
C SER A 41 2.18 0.67 -7.21
N GLY A 42 3.33 0.05 -7.50
CA GLY A 42 3.52 -1.37 -7.23
C GLY A 42 3.67 -1.59 -5.71
N ASP A 43 4.70 -2.33 -5.32
CA ASP A 43 5.10 -2.43 -3.93
C ASP A 43 5.42 -1.04 -3.32
N ILE A 44 4.87 -0.79 -2.13
CA ILE A 44 5.20 0.40 -1.33
C ILE A 44 6.28 0.01 -0.33
N THR A 45 7.45 0.64 -0.45
CA THR A 45 8.61 0.41 0.42
C THR A 45 8.97 1.64 1.24
N HIS A 46 9.28 1.40 2.52
CA HIS A 46 9.85 2.38 3.46
C HIS A 46 11.23 1.90 3.91
N ASP A 47 12.28 2.34 3.21
CA ASP A 47 13.67 2.04 3.60
C ASP A 47 14.19 3.11 4.56
N TYR A 48 14.30 2.75 5.83
CA TYR A 48 14.81 3.62 6.89
C TYR A 48 16.34 3.75 6.89
N GLY A 49 17.06 2.96 6.09
CA GLY A 49 18.51 2.91 6.06
C GLY A 49 19.13 2.45 7.39
N THR A 50 20.27 3.04 7.73
CA THR A 50 20.94 2.81 9.02
C THR A 50 20.40 3.79 10.07
N LEU A 51 19.89 3.25 11.17
CA LEU A 51 19.47 4.02 12.36
C LEU A 51 20.30 3.63 13.58
N LEU A 52 20.67 4.62 14.40
CA LEU A 52 21.14 4.38 15.76
C LEU A 52 19.95 4.09 16.67
N SER A 53 20.15 3.35 17.76
CA SER A 53 19.04 2.90 18.64
C SER A 53 18.18 4.04 19.22
N HIS A 54 18.74 5.24 19.40
CA HIS A 54 18.04 6.42 19.88
C HIS A 54 17.30 7.20 18.77
N GLU A 55 17.55 6.90 17.50
CA GLU A 55 16.89 7.51 16.33
C GLU A 55 15.67 6.71 15.87
N VAL A 56 15.36 5.59 16.54
CA VAL A 56 14.30 4.66 16.13
C VAL A 56 12.93 5.15 16.60
N ASP A 57 12.80 5.60 17.85
CA ASP A 57 11.50 5.98 18.40
C ASP A 57 10.92 7.24 17.74
N GLY A 58 9.71 7.10 17.19
CA GLY A 58 9.01 8.18 16.51
C GLY A 58 9.51 8.47 15.09
N ARG A 59 10.47 7.70 14.56
CA ARG A 59 10.97 7.86 13.20
C ARG A 59 9.89 7.48 12.19
N SER A 60 9.32 8.46 11.51
CA SER A 60 8.31 8.25 10.48
C SER A 60 8.88 8.32 9.06
N MET A 61 8.24 7.56 8.17
CA MET A 61 8.35 7.68 6.71
C MET A 61 6.94 7.71 6.10
N THR A 62 6.80 8.44 5.00
CA THR A 62 5.56 8.59 4.26
C THR A 62 5.83 8.38 2.78
N THR A 63 5.08 7.49 2.14
CA THR A 63 5.08 7.31 0.68
C THR A 63 3.68 7.59 0.16
N THR A 64 3.58 8.28 -0.97
CA THR A 64 2.30 8.56 -1.63
C THR A 64 2.08 7.62 -2.81
N ALA A 65 0.86 7.09 -2.93
CA ALA A 65 0.39 6.33 -4.08
C ALA A 65 -0.81 7.02 -4.72
N THR A 66 -0.90 6.97 -6.05
CA THR A 66 -2.06 7.54 -6.77
C THR A 66 -3.10 6.46 -7.00
N LEU A 67 -4.33 6.72 -6.59
CA LEU A 67 -5.54 5.98 -6.94
C LEU A 67 -6.11 6.59 -8.22
N THR A 68 -6.38 5.78 -9.24
CA THR A 68 -6.99 6.23 -10.50
C THR A 68 -8.19 5.36 -10.83
N CYS A 69 -9.34 5.97 -11.09
CA CYS A 69 -10.55 5.26 -11.51
C CYS A 69 -10.88 5.62 -12.97
N SER A 70 -11.11 4.59 -13.79
CA SER A 70 -11.29 4.73 -15.24
C SER A 70 -12.48 3.91 -15.73
N GLY A 71 -13.23 4.43 -16.70
CA GLY A 71 -14.54 3.87 -17.05
C GLY A 71 -15.66 4.31 -16.10
N GLY A 72 -16.91 4.08 -16.52
CA GLY A 72 -18.09 4.77 -15.98
C GLY A 72 -18.45 5.99 -16.82
N MET A 73 -19.70 6.07 -17.30
CA MET A 73 -20.15 7.16 -18.17
C MET A 73 -20.59 8.42 -17.39
N VAL A 74 -21.02 8.25 -16.14
CA VAL A 74 -21.47 9.30 -15.21
C VAL A 74 -21.35 8.79 -13.78
N GLY A 75 -20.96 9.66 -12.84
CA GLY A 75 -20.93 9.37 -11.40
C GLY A 75 -19.53 9.34 -10.78
N SER A 76 -19.50 9.02 -9.49
CA SER A 76 -18.31 8.78 -8.67
C SER A 76 -18.35 7.37 -8.09
N THR A 77 -17.18 6.84 -7.74
CA THR A 77 -16.99 5.48 -7.23
C THR A 77 -16.38 5.52 -5.83
N MET A 78 -16.95 4.75 -4.91
CA MET A 78 -16.49 4.69 -3.53
C MET A 78 -15.36 3.66 -3.38
N VAL A 79 -14.12 4.15 -3.41
CA VAL A 79 -12.94 3.32 -3.19
C VAL A 79 -12.62 3.26 -1.70
N SER A 80 -12.66 2.07 -1.11
CA SER A 80 -12.25 1.81 0.27
C SER A 80 -10.94 1.04 0.31
N LEU A 81 -10.07 1.44 1.23
CA LEU A 81 -8.75 0.86 1.44
C LEU A 81 -8.57 0.47 2.89
N SER A 82 -7.92 -0.67 3.13
CA SER A 82 -7.56 -1.13 4.47
C SER A 82 -6.21 -1.85 4.48
N LEU A 83 -5.38 -1.53 5.46
CA LEU A 83 -4.25 -2.34 5.89
C LEU A 83 -4.77 -3.50 6.76
N ASN A 84 -4.18 -4.69 6.61
CA ASN A 84 -4.46 -5.82 7.52
C ASN A 84 -3.94 -5.57 8.94
N ASP A 85 -2.83 -4.84 9.08
CA ASP A 85 -2.12 -4.67 10.36
C ASP A 85 -2.01 -3.18 10.73
N ALA A 86 -2.41 -2.84 11.96
CA ALA A 86 -2.14 -1.51 12.53
C ALA A 86 -0.69 -1.34 12.99
N SER A 87 -0.02 -2.45 13.32
CA SER A 87 1.39 -2.48 13.64
C SER A 87 2.00 -3.82 13.28
N ILE A 88 3.18 -3.80 12.68
CA ILE A 88 3.95 -5.01 12.34
C ILE A 88 5.23 -5.07 13.17
N SER A 89 5.57 -6.24 13.68
CA SER A 89 6.89 -6.47 14.31
C SER A 89 7.95 -6.59 13.21
N LEU A 90 8.98 -5.74 13.26
CA LEU A 90 10.08 -5.75 12.28
C LEU A 90 11.24 -6.68 12.70
N LYS A 91 11.15 -7.24 13.90
CA LYS A 91 12.12 -8.18 14.47
C LYS A 91 11.40 -9.30 15.23
N ASN A 92 12.01 -10.49 15.22
CA ASN A 92 11.48 -11.69 15.89
C ASN A 92 11.35 -11.53 17.41
N ASP A 93 12.19 -10.70 18.03
CA ASP A 93 12.14 -10.36 19.47
C ASP A 93 11.02 -9.36 19.81
N SER A 94 10.29 -8.84 18.80
CA SER A 94 9.31 -7.77 18.93
C SER A 94 9.84 -6.50 19.65
N SER A 95 11.16 -6.29 19.67
CA SER A 95 11.81 -5.10 20.25
C SER A 95 11.62 -3.86 19.38
N LEU A 96 11.18 -4.05 18.13
CA LEU A 96 10.97 -3.01 17.13
C LEU A 96 9.71 -3.31 16.32
N LYS A 97 8.83 -2.31 16.22
CA LYS A 97 7.59 -2.35 15.45
C LYS A 97 7.48 -1.13 14.53
N ALA A 98 6.79 -1.29 13.41
CA ALA A 98 6.25 -0.18 12.62
C ALA A 98 4.75 -0.08 12.87
N SER A 99 4.28 1.09 13.30
CA SER A 99 2.86 1.45 13.31
C SER A 99 2.49 2.04 11.96
N LEU A 100 1.45 1.52 11.33
CA LEU A 100 1.07 1.87 9.96
C LEU A 100 -0.22 2.71 9.94
N ALA A 101 -0.26 3.76 9.12
CA ALA A 101 -1.43 4.61 8.96
C ALA A 101 -1.61 5.08 7.50
N LEU A 102 -2.82 4.92 6.99
CA LEU A 102 -3.31 5.55 5.77
C LEU A 102 -3.72 7.00 6.10
N ASN A 103 -3.32 7.94 5.24
CA ASN A 103 -3.59 9.38 5.39
C ASN A 103 -3.22 9.96 6.77
N GLY A 104 -2.26 9.32 7.46
CA GLY A 104 -1.76 9.72 8.78
C GLY A 104 -2.71 9.52 9.95
N SER A 105 -3.88 8.86 9.78
CA SER A 105 -4.93 8.83 10.82
C SER A 105 -5.38 7.42 11.27
N GLY A 106 -5.28 6.40 10.41
CA GLY A 106 -5.72 5.04 10.79
C GLY A 106 -5.42 3.98 9.74
N THR A 107 -5.78 2.71 9.98
CA THR A 107 -5.50 1.59 9.06
C THR A 107 -6.41 1.55 7.83
N SER A 108 -7.51 2.29 7.84
CA SER A 108 -8.50 2.30 6.76
C SER A 108 -8.85 3.72 6.33
N THR A 109 -9.13 3.91 5.04
CA THR A 109 -9.58 5.19 4.48
C THR A 109 -10.44 4.93 3.26
N SER A 110 -11.34 5.85 2.93
CA SER A 110 -12.21 5.75 1.75
C SER A 110 -12.21 7.07 1.00
N TYR A 111 -12.35 6.97 -0.32
CA TYR A 111 -12.43 8.07 -1.26
C TYR A 111 -13.70 7.96 -2.09
N ASP A 112 -14.28 9.11 -2.39
CA ASP A 112 -15.27 9.26 -3.45
C ASP A 112 -14.51 9.82 -4.66
N ILE A 113 -14.34 9.00 -5.71
CA ILE A 113 -13.52 9.35 -6.88
C ILE A 113 -14.41 9.47 -8.11
N ASP A 114 -14.49 10.67 -8.67
CA ASP A 114 -15.21 10.92 -9.93
C ASP A 114 -14.69 10.04 -11.08
N ALA A 115 -15.58 9.68 -12.01
CA ALA A 115 -15.22 8.91 -13.19
C ALA A 115 -14.09 9.59 -14.00
N ASN A 116 -13.00 8.85 -14.25
CA ASN A 116 -11.78 9.32 -14.93
C ASN A 116 -10.95 10.33 -14.12
N SER A 117 -11.15 10.37 -12.80
CA SER A 117 -10.36 11.17 -11.85
C SER A 117 -9.37 10.31 -11.05
N SER A 118 -8.59 10.97 -10.20
CA SER A 118 -7.59 10.36 -9.33
C SER A 118 -7.54 11.00 -7.95
N ALA A 119 -7.09 10.23 -6.96
CA ALA A 119 -6.90 10.66 -5.58
C ALA A 119 -5.53 10.23 -5.06
N THR A 120 -4.98 10.98 -4.11
CA THR A 120 -3.69 10.65 -3.49
C THR A 120 -3.91 9.93 -2.16
N LEU A 121 -3.34 8.74 -2.04
CA LEU A 121 -3.18 8.01 -0.79
C LEU A 121 -1.80 8.32 -0.20
N SER A 122 -1.72 8.62 1.09
CA SER A 122 -0.46 8.50 1.82
C SER A 122 -0.45 7.24 2.68
N VAL A 123 0.68 6.52 2.65
CA VAL A 123 0.97 5.41 3.56
C VAL A 123 2.12 5.86 4.45
N VAL A 124 1.83 5.97 5.74
CA VAL A 124 2.77 6.37 6.79
C VAL A 124 3.17 5.13 7.58
N SER A 125 4.46 5.00 7.87
CA SER A 125 5.00 4.04 8.82
C SER A 125 5.81 4.79 9.87
N THR A 126 5.57 4.50 11.14
CA THR A 126 6.27 5.11 12.28
C THR A 126 6.90 4.03 13.15
N LEU A 127 8.22 4.08 13.30
CA LEU A 127 8.96 3.14 14.13
C LEU A 127 8.71 3.39 15.62
N ASN A 128 8.55 2.30 16.36
CA ASN A 128 8.38 2.26 17.81
C ASN A 128 9.24 1.12 18.37
N SER A 129 10.09 1.45 19.32
CA SER A 129 10.86 0.50 20.13
C SER A 129 9.99 -0.10 21.23
N ASN A 130 10.39 -1.27 21.72
CA ASN A 130 9.84 -1.85 22.93
C ASN A 130 11.00 -2.40 23.78
N GLY A 131 11.55 -1.53 24.63
CA GLY A 131 12.74 -1.82 25.42
C GLY A 131 14.02 -1.73 24.59
N ASN A 132 15.04 -2.51 24.97
CA ASN A 132 16.37 -2.37 24.38
C ASN A 132 16.47 -3.05 23.01
N ILE A 133 16.64 -2.26 21.95
CA ILE A 133 16.81 -2.79 20.58
C ILE A 133 18.21 -3.39 20.43
N SER A 134 18.30 -4.72 20.25
CA SER A 134 19.52 -5.34 19.75
C SER A 134 19.80 -4.88 18.32
N SER A 135 21.07 -4.56 18.02
CA SER A 135 21.55 -4.30 16.67
C SER A 135 21.31 -5.51 15.75
N GLY A 136 21.17 -5.23 14.45
CA GLY A 136 20.87 -6.22 13.42
C GLY A 136 19.98 -5.63 12.33
N MET A 137 19.72 -6.42 11.29
CA MET A 137 18.74 -6.07 10.26
C MET A 137 17.32 -6.28 10.79
N PHE A 138 16.37 -5.52 10.26
CA PHE A 138 14.95 -5.62 10.55
C PHE A 138 14.16 -5.51 9.25
N SER A 139 13.00 -6.16 9.18
CA SER A 139 12.10 -6.12 8.03
C SER A 139 10.69 -6.57 8.41
N GLY A 140 9.70 -6.18 7.61
CA GLY A 140 8.32 -6.59 7.82
C GLY A 140 7.49 -6.41 6.55
N ASN A 141 6.29 -6.96 6.54
CA ASN A 141 5.32 -6.72 5.47
C ASN A 141 3.93 -6.50 6.07
N SER A 142 3.07 -5.86 5.29
CA SER A 142 1.63 -5.90 5.49
C SER A 142 0.96 -5.91 4.12
N VAL A 143 -0.36 -6.01 4.08
CA VAL A 143 -1.14 -6.04 2.85
C VAL A 143 -2.12 -4.88 2.84
N LEU A 144 -2.11 -4.10 1.76
CA LEU A 144 -3.09 -3.07 1.49
C LEU A 144 -4.15 -3.65 0.56
N THR A 145 -5.36 -3.80 1.08
CA THR A 145 -6.52 -4.27 0.32
C THR A 145 -7.30 -3.06 -0.19
N MET A 146 -7.64 -3.06 -1.48
CA MET A 146 -8.51 -2.06 -2.10
C MET A 146 -9.80 -2.73 -2.61
N THR A 147 -10.94 -2.14 -2.27
CA THR A 147 -12.27 -2.52 -2.77
C THR A 147 -13.00 -1.30 -3.29
N TYR A 148 -13.77 -1.44 -4.37
CA TYR A 148 -14.58 -0.39 -4.98
C TYR A 148 -15.86 -1.02 -5.55
N ASP A 149 -16.90 -0.20 -5.75
CA ASP A 149 -18.19 -0.59 -6.31
C ASP A 149 -18.28 -0.51 -7.85
#